data_AF-A0A933FXT6-F1
#
_entry.id   AF-A0A933FXT6-F1
#
_cell.length_a   1.000
_cell.length_b   1.000
_cell.length_c   1.000
_cell.angle_alpha   90.00
_cell.angle_beta   90.00
_cell.angle_gamma   90.00
#
_symmetry.space_group_name_H-M   'P 1'
#
loop_
_entity.id
_entity.type
_entity.pdbx_description
1 polymer ?
#
loop_
_entity_poly.entity_id
_entity_poly.type
_entity_poly.pdbx_seq_one_letter_code
_entity_poly.pdbx_strand_id
1 'polypeptide(L)'
;MTKVIVMALSLFLTIVFSSSQEKKETSLSMRKPTFNPELARLSFLAGEFATEGKIHETPMMKGGSTQGKSKGYWSLDSLYLMIDEENEMGAMGMFRGHSILTYDAREKKYRMWHYNNFGDTPYYEGDFTGDTLSMITEINSPEGSFKQKISWYLEGKKIYFQVMNYMEGGYTPVFEETATPEIIKSNIINIGNAIPVFIKEFHREVKVSYEAKKLLMNWLSEETDFNPQNNKVEAIDEYPTHFNLRLTTSIRIEGRTSGVLGYSIYKISKDGKLYGYCFSKWLHESRHL
;
A
#
# COMPACT_ATOMS: atom_id res chain seq x y z
N MET A 1 -21.73 75.99 38.51
CA MET A 1 -22.90 75.22 39.00
C MET A 1 -24.08 75.59 38.11
N THR A 2 -24.34 74.79 37.07
CA THR A 2 -25.24 75.19 35.98
C THR A 2 -26.23 74.08 35.64
N LYS A 3 -27.49 74.34 36.03
CA LYS A 3 -28.77 74.04 35.36
C LYS A 3 -29.05 72.64 34.81
N VAL A 4 -29.98 71.96 35.49
CA VAL A 4 -31.01 71.04 34.95
C VAL A 4 -31.88 71.79 33.94
N ILE A 5 -32.21 71.20 32.78
CA ILE A 5 -33.44 71.45 31.97
C ILE A 5 -33.53 70.41 30.81
N VAL A 6 -34.67 69.70 30.77
CA VAL A 6 -35.48 69.25 29.60
C VAL A 6 -35.27 67.88 28.93
N MET A 7 -36.33 67.07 29.10
CA MET A 7 -36.86 66.01 28.23
C MET A 7 -36.82 66.38 26.74
N ALA A 8 -36.24 65.53 25.90
CA ALA A 8 -36.49 65.53 24.46
C ALA A 8 -36.76 64.11 23.96
N LEU A 9 -38.05 63.90 23.70
CA LEU A 9 -38.63 62.89 22.82
C LEU A 9 -37.87 62.87 21.48
N SER A 10 -37.03 61.86 21.25
CA SER A 10 -36.37 61.67 19.96
C SER A 10 -36.46 60.21 19.53
N LEU A 11 -37.57 59.96 18.84
CA LEU A 11 -37.72 59.08 17.68
C LEU A 11 -36.38 58.58 17.09
N PHE A 12 -35.95 57.37 17.45
CA PHE A 12 -34.97 56.63 16.63
C PHE A 12 -35.56 55.27 16.26
N LEU A 13 -36.01 55.25 15.01
CA LEU A 13 -36.42 54.11 14.20
C LEU A 13 -35.23 53.12 14.12
N THR A 14 -35.15 52.16 15.04
CA THR A 14 -34.25 51.02 14.89
C THR A 14 -34.87 50.05 13.91
N ILE A 15 -34.45 50.19 12.65
CA ILE A 15 -34.59 49.18 11.60
C ILE A 15 -34.06 47.87 12.18
N VAL A 16 -34.95 46.94 12.46
CA VAL A 16 -34.60 45.54 12.69
C VAL A 16 -34.05 45.06 11.36
N PHE A 17 -32.72 45.15 11.19
CA PHE A 17 -32.02 44.39 10.19
C PHE A 17 -32.26 42.92 10.53
N SER A 18 -33.27 42.32 9.90
CA SER A 18 -33.35 40.88 9.74
C SER A 18 -32.06 40.45 9.06
N SER A 19 -31.08 40.04 9.87
CA SER A 19 -29.98 39.21 9.42
C SER A 19 -30.61 37.90 8.96
N SER A 20 -30.99 37.88 7.68
CA SER A 20 -31.01 36.69 6.87
C SER A 20 -29.59 36.12 6.89
N GLN A 21 -29.23 35.44 7.98
CA GLN A 21 -28.16 34.47 7.93
C GLN A 21 -28.66 33.37 7.00
N GLU A 22 -28.29 33.48 5.73
CA GLU A 22 -28.18 32.30 4.88
C GLU A 22 -27.35 31.30 5.67
N LYS A 23 -28.05 30.29 6.19
CA LYS A 23 -27.46 29.12 6.78
C LYS A 23 -26.70 28.48 5.63
N LYS A 24 -25.42 28.85 5.48
CA LYS A 24 -24.50 28.24 4.54
C LYS A 24 -24.52 26.77 4.90
N GLU A 25 -25.27 25.98 4.14
CA GLU A 25 -25.20 24.53 4.20
C GLU A 25 -23.77 24.19 3.86
N THR A 26 -22.97 24.01 4.90
CA THR A 26 -21.70 23.30 4.82
C THR A 26 -22.10 21.91 4.39
N SER A 27 -22.17 21.69 3.08
CA SER A 27 -22.21 20.35 2.52
C SER A 27 -21.06 19.63 3.18
N LEU A 28 -21.36 18.67 4.07
CA LEU A 28 -20.38 17.78 4.65
C LEU A 28 -19.85 16.94 3.48
N SER A 29 -18.93 17.51 2.70
CA SER A 29 -18.21 16.76 1.70
C SER A 29 -17.46 15.72 2.50
N MET A 30 -17.91 14.46 2.41
CA MET A 30 -17.20 13.33 3.00
C MET A 30 -15.81 13.34 2.37
N ARG A 31 -14.82 13.84 3.11
CA ARG A 31 -13.44 13.85 2.66
C ARG A 31 -13.01 12.39 2.62
N LYS A 32 -12.72 11.88 1.41
CA LYS A 32 -12.21 10.53 1.21
C LYS A 32 -10.99 10.33 2.13
N PRO A 33 -10.89 9.23 2.88
CA PRO A 33 -9.69 8.93 3.64
C PRO A 33 -8.47 8.92 2.72
N THR A 34 -7.35 9.46 3.21
CA THR A 34 -6.10 9.55 2.45
C THR A 34 -5.02 8.73 3.13
N PHE A 35 -4.12 8.17 2.33
CA PHE A 35 -2.87 7.60 2.81
C PHE A 35 -2.16 8.60 3.74
N ASN A 36 -1.91 8.21 4.98
CA ASN A 36 -1.38 9.09 6.03
C ASN A 36 -0.01 8.57 6.52
N PRO A 37 0.74 9.35 7.31
CA PRO A 37 2.05 8.92 7.80
C PRO A 37 2.03 7.61 8.59
N GLU A 38 0.97 7.30 9.33
CA GLU A 38 0.85 6.04 10.08
C GLU A 38 0.71 4.84 9.13
N LEU A 39 -0.10 4.94 8.08
CA LEU A 39 -0.14 3.93 7.04
C LEU A 39 1.21 3.79 6.33
N ALA A 40 1.93 4.89 6.10
CA ALA A 40 3.26 4.85 5.49
C ALA A 40 4.26 4.01 6.29
N ARG A 41 4.13 3.95 7.62
CA ARG A 41 4.99 3.11 8.48
C ARG A 41 4.82 1.62 8.24
N LEU A 42 3.70 1.17 7.66
CA LEU A 42 3.50 -0.22 7.28
C LEU A 42 4.18 -0.60 5.97
N SER A 43 4.72 0.36 5.21
CA SER A 43 5.21 0.12 3.85
C SER A 43 6.37 -0.87 3.77
N PHE A 44 7.10 -1.09 4.87
CA PHE A 44 8.17 -2.10 4.88
C PHE A 44 7.63 -3.53 4.75
N LEU A 45 6.36 -3.77 5.07
CA LEU A 45 5.69 -5.06 4.89
C LEU A 45 5.17 -5.25 3.46
N ALA A 46 5.20 -4.23 2.60
CA ALA A 46 4.77 -4.34 1.21
C ALA A 46 5.92 -4.89 0.33
N GLY A 47 5.66 -5.96 -0.41
CA GLY A 47 6.66 -6.64 -1.21
C GLY A 47 6.38 -8.14 -1.33
N GLU A 48 7.31 -8.85 -1.96
CA GLU A 48 7.33 -10.31 -2.01
C GLU A 48 8.59 -10.78 -1.27
N PHE A 49 8.43 -11.71 -0.35
CA PHE A 49 9.47 -12.14 0.57
C PHE A 49 9.53 -13.67 0.61
N ALA A 50 10.75 -14.20 0.62
CA ALA A 50 10.99 -15.57 1.06
C ALA A 50 11.09 -15.58 2.58
N THR A 51 10.44 -16.52 3.23
CA THR A 51 10.41 -16.61 4.69
C THR A 51 11.11 -17.86 5.18
N GLU A 52 11.85 -17.73 6.28
CA GLU A 52 12.43 -18.82 7.02
C GLU A 52 12.10 -18.61 8.49
N GLY A 53 11.59 -19.64 9.16
CA GLY A 53 11.12 -19.51 10.53
C GLY A 53 11.46 -20.69 11.41
N LYS A 54 11.20 -20.51 12.69
CA LYS A 54 11.39 -21.47 13.76
C LYS A 54 10.16 -21.47 14.66
N ILE A 55 9.55 -22.64 14.79
CA ILE A 55 8.54 -22.93 15.81
C ILE A 55 9.31 -23.42 17.04
N HIS A 56 9.07 -22.79 18.18
CA HIS A 56 9.65 -23.23 19.44
C HIS A 56 8.86 -24.39 20.02
N GLU A 57 9.57 -25.30 20.68
CA GLU A 57 8.93 -26.41 21.37
C GLU A 57 8.10 -25.89 22.54
N THR A 58 6.85 -26.33 22.62
CA THR A 58 5.93 -26.05 23.72
C THR A 58 5.33 -27.37 24.20
N PRO A 59 4.72 -27.41 25.40
CA PRO A 59 4.00 -28.61 25.85
C PRO A 59 2.93 -29.11 24.87
N MET A 60 2.40 -28.23 24.00
CA MET A 60 1.34 -28.52 23.04
C MET A 60 1.85 -28.82 21.62
N MET A 61 3.08 -28.41 21.28
CA MET A 61 3.58 -28.46 19.91
C MET A 61 5.07 -28.77 19.88
N LYS A 62 5.46 -29.76 19.07
CA LYS A 62 6.87 -30.00 18.77
C LYS A 62 7.44 -28.83 17.99
N GLY A 63 8.65 -28.40 18.36
CA GLY A 63 9.37 -27.37 17.60
C GLY A 63 9.77 -27.85 16.20
N GLY A 64 10.24 -26.92 15.37
CA GLY A 64 10.70 -27.21 14.01
C GLY A 64 11.08 -25.96 13.23
N SER A 65 11.67 -26.15 12.05
CA SER A 65 11.92 -25.07 11.09
C SER A 65 10.76 -24.95 10.10
N THR A 66 10.52 -23.73 9.62
CA THR A 66 9.56 -23.43 8.56
C THR A 66 10.24 -22.74 7.40
N GLN A 67 9.69 -22.91 6.21
CA GLN A 67 10.07 -22.15 5.01
C GLN A 67 8.81 -21.76 4.27
N GLY A 68 8.82 -20.58 3.64
CA GLY A 68 7.63 -20.08 3.01
C GLY A 68 7.83 -18.82 2.20
N LYS A 69 6.71 -18.15 1.97
CA LYS A 69 6.63 -16.88 1.26
C LYS A 69 5.59 -15.99 1.89
N SER A 70 5.85 -14.69 1.83
CA SER A 70 4.91 -13.65 2.21
C SER A 70 4.78 -12.61 1.09
N LYS A 71 3.57 -12.15 0.84
CA LYS A 71 3.27 -11.12 -0.15
C LYS A 71 2.41 -10.03 0.47
N GLY A 72 3.00 -8.86 0.69
CA GLY A 72 2.30 -7.67 1.13
C GLY A 72 1.98 -6.72 -0.02
N TYR A 73 0.74 -6.25 -0.12
CA TYR A 73 0.33 -5.26 -1.13
C TYR A 73 -0.75 -4.33 -0.63
N TRP A 74 -0.66 -3.07 -1.05
CA TRP A 74 -1.67 -2.06 -0.77
C TRP A 74 -2.93 -2.30 -1.60
N SER A 75 -4.10 -2.24 -0.95
CA SER A 75 -5.42 -2.36 -1.55
C SER A 75 -6.33 -1.22 -1.09
N LEU A 76 -7.50 -1.11 -1.72
CA LEU A 76 -8.55 -0.14 -1.37
C LEU A 76 -8.01 1.29 -1.22
N ASP A 77 -7.41 1.82 -2.31
CA ASP A 77 -6.80 3.15 -2.35
C ASP A 77 -5.65 3.35 -1.34
N SER A 78 -4.89 2.28 -1.09
CA SER A 78 -3.78 2.22 -0.13
C SER A 78 -4.20 2.41 1.33
N LEU A 79 -5.47 2.23 1.66
CA LEU A 79 -5.95 2.34 3.04
C LEU A 79 -5.75 1.05 3.83
N TYR A 80 -5.54 -0.06 3.14
CA TYR A 80 -5.39 -1.39 3.74
C TYR A 80 -4.21 -2.10 3.10
N LEU A 81 -3.30 -2.60 3.94
CA LEU A 81 -2.24 -3.49 3.54
C LEU A 81 -2.78 -4.93 3.65
N MET A 82 -2.80 -5.63 2.53
CA MET A 82 -3.11 -7.06 2.48
C MET A 82 -1.81 -7.84 2.57
N ILE A 83 -1.78 -8.92 3.34
CA ILE A 83 -0.62 -9.82 3.45
C ILE A 83 -1.09 -11.25 3.25
N ASP A 84 -0.58 -11.91 2.21
CA ASP A 84 -0.76 -13.34 1.96
C ASP A 84 0.49 -14.10 2.42
N GLU A 85 0.30 -15.20 3.15
CA GLU A 85 1.40 -16.02 3.68
C GLU A 85 1.19 -17.48 3.32
N GLU A 86 2.26 -18.16 2.92
CA GLU A 86 2.30 -19.61 2.76
C GLU A 86 3.56 -20.16 3.41
N ASN A 87 3.43 -21.09 4.36
CA ASN A 87 4.56 -21.63 5.12
C ASN A 87 4.47 -23.16 5.24
N GLU A 88 5.54 -23.88 4.91
CA GLU A 88 5.69 -25.30 5.23
C GLU A 88 6.05 -25.46 6.71
N MET A 89 5.17 -26.09 7.49
CA MET A 89 5.31 -26.29 8.94
C MET A 89 5.62 -27.74 9.30
N GLY A 90 6.45 -28.40 8.47
CA GLY A 90 6.86 -29.79 8.68
C GLY A 90 5.66 -30.74 8.84
N ALA A 91 5.55 -31.38 10.02
CA ALA A 91 4.48 -32.34 10.30
C ALA A 91 3.07 -31.73 10.33
N MET A 92 2.94 -30.41 10.52
CA MET A 92 1.63 -29.73 10.46
C MET A 92 1.17 -29.41 9.04
N GLY A 93 2.00 -29.70 8.03
CA GLY A 93 1.69 -29.46 6.63
C GLY A 93 1.85 -27.99 6.22
N MET A 94 1.06 -27.58 5.23
CA MET A 94 1.12 -26.24 4.66
C MET A 94 0.18 -25.29 5.41
N PHE A 95 0.74 -24.23 5.98
CA PHE A 95 0.01 -23.08 6.50
C PHE A 95 -0.27 -22.09 5.38
N ARG A 96 -1.47 -21.50 5.39
CA ARG A 96 -1.86 -20.38 4.55
C ARG A 96 -2.59 -19.35 5.39
N GLY A 97 -2.12 -18.11 5.31
CA GLY A 97 -2.67 -16.97 6.03
C GLY A 97 -3.06 -15.83 5.08
N HIS A 98 -4.09 -15.08 5.45
CA HIS A 98 -4.47 -13.82 4.82
C HIS A 98 -4.75 -12.78 5.90
N SER A 99 -4.03 -11.66 5.85
CA SER A 99 -4.16 -10.55 6.80
C SER A 99 -4.60 -9.28 6.11
N ILE A 100 -5.44 -8.51 6.80
CA ILE A 100 -5.85 -7.16 6.42
C ILE A 100 -5.40 -6.22 7.53
N LEU A 101 -4.38 -5.40 7.27
CA LEU A 101 -3.76 -4.48 8.22
C LEU A 101 -4.06 -3.02 7.85
N THR A 102 -4.42 -2.19 8.83
CA THR A 102 -4.70 -0.76 8.64
C THR A 102 -4.40 0.05 9.90
N TYR A 103 -4.59 1.37 9.81
CA TYR A 103 -4.52 2.29 10.94
C TYR A 103 -5.87 2.99 11.13
N ASP A 104 -6.48 2.82 12.30
CA ASP A 104 -7.67 3.57 12.71
C ASP A 104 -7.24 4.94 13.26
N ALA A 105 -7.48 5.99 12.48
CA ALA A 105 -7.14 7.36 12.86
C ALA A 105 -8.00 7.92 14.02
N ARG A 106 -9.15 7.32 14.30
CA ARG A 106 -10.03 7.74 15.41
C ARG A 106 -9.50 7.19 16.72
N GLU A 107 -9.25 5.89 16.77
CA GLU A 107 -8.74 5.20 17.96
C GLU A 107 -7.23 5.31 18.09
N LYS A 108 -6.56 5.80 17.04
CA LYS A 108 -5.11 5.94 16.93
C LYS A 108 -4.36 4.62 17.15
N LYS A 109 -4.88 3.54 16.56
CA LYS A 109 -4.31 2.20 16.67
C LYS A 109 -4.20 1.52 15.31
N TYR A 110 -3.22 0.64 15.20
CA TYR A 110 -3.16 -0.33 14.11
C TYR A 110 -4.11 -1.49 14.40
N ARG A 111 -4.77 -1.98 13.34
CA ARG A 111 -5.75 -3.07 13.40
C ARG A 111 -5.47 -4.09 12.34
N MET A 112 -5.52 -5.36 12.72
CA MET A 112 -5.34 -6.47 11.81
C MET A 112 -6.44 -7.51 11.99
N TRP A 113 -7.04 -7.92 10.88
CA TRP A 113 -7.83 -9.14 10.80
C TRP A 113 -7.02 -10.19 10.07
N HIS A 114 -6.84 -11.35 10.68
CA HIS A 114 -6.10 -12.45 10.08
C HIS A 114 -7.02 -13.66 9.96
N TYR A 115 -6.85 -14.42 8.89
CA TYR A 115 -7.59 -15.63 8.56
C TYR A 115 -6.60 -16.69 8.11
N ASN A 116 -6.73 -17.91 8.60
CA ASN A 116 -5.84 -18.99 8.18
C ASN A 116 -6.57 -20.31 7.89
N ASN A 117 -5.85 -21.24 7.25
CA ASN A 117 -6.39 -22.55 6.91
C ASN A 117 -6.43 -23.55 8.08
N PHE A 118 -6.03 -23.15 9.29
CA PHE A 118 -6.30 -23.88 10.53
C PHE A 118 -7.63 -23.47 11.17
N GLY A 119 -8.33 -22.49 10.59
CA GLY A 119 -9.64 -22.05 11.01
C GLY A 119 -9.62 -20.91 12.03
N ASP A 120 -8.45 -20.36 12.35
CA ASP A 120 -8.37 -19.20 13.24
C ASP A 120 -8.74 -17.92 12.48
N THR A 121 -9.40 -17.02 13.20
CA THR A 121 -9.74 -15.68 12.70
C THR A 121 -9.39 -14.58 13.72
N PRO A 122 -8.13 -14.46 14.16
CA PRO A 122 -7.76 -13.53 15.20
C PRO A 122 -7.85 -12.07 14.73
N TYR A 123 -8.25 -11.22 15.68
CA TYR A 123 -8.29 -9.77 15.52
C TYR A 123 -7.25 -9.13 16.44
N TYR A 124 -6.30 -8.42 15.86
CA TYR A 124 -5.23 -7.78 16.62
C TYR A 124 -5.38 -6.27 16.63
N GLU A 125 -5.02 -5.67 17.76
CA GLU A 125 -4.79 -4.24 17.89
C GLU A 125 -3.40 -3.96 18.43
N GLY A 126 -2.80 -2.85 18.00
CA GLY A 126 -1.49 -2.49 18.51
C GLY A 126 -0.97 -1.17 17.99
N ASP A 127 0.29 -0.93 18.29
CA ASP A 127 1.01 0.30 17.95
C ASP A 127 2.48 0.01 17.74
N PHE A 128 3.18 0.98 17.16
CA PHE A 128 4.62 0.94 17.11
C PHE A 128 5.25 1.40 18.43
N THR A 129 6.21 0.64 18.92
CA THR A 129 7.17 1.08 19.94
C THR A 129 8.53 1.22 19.28
N GLY A 130 8.99 2.47 19.08
CA GLY A 130 10.13 2.74 18.19
C GLY A 130 9.81 2.28 16.76
N ASP A 131 10.65 1.41 16.22
CA ASP A 131 10.52 0.84 14.86
C ASP A 131 9.86 -0.55 14.84
N THR A 132 9.37 -1.02 15.99
CA THR A 132 8.69 -2.32 16.10
C THR A 132 7.19 -2.13 16.17
N LEU A 133 6.45 -2.64 15.19
CA LEU A 133 5.00 -2.80 15.28
C LEU A 133 4.71 -3.95 16.23
N SER A 134 3.97 -3.72 17.30
CA SER A 134 3.55 -4.77 18.25
C SER A 134 2.04 -4.76 18.39
N MET A 135 1.41 -5.91 18.16
CA MET A 135 -0.05 -6.07 18.23
C MET A 135 -0.42 -7.23 19.14
N ILE A 136 -1.56 -7.11 19.82
CA ILE A 136 -2.04 -8.08 20.79
C ILE A 136 -3.46 -8.51 20.46
N THR A 137 -3.78 -9.75 20.84
CA THR A 137 -5.12 -10.32 20.78
C THR A 137 -5.34 -11.29 21.93
N GLU A 138 -6.59 -11.69 22.14
CA GLU A 138 -6.96 -12.83 22.96
C GLU A 138 -7.46 -13.94 22.04
N ILE A 139 -6.73 -15.05 22.03
CA ILE A 139 -7.11 -16.26 21.29
C ILE A 139 -8.01 -17.08 22.19
N ASN A 140 -9.17 -17.46 21.68
CA ASN A 140 -10.10 -18.35 22.36
C ASN A 140 -10.08 -19.72 21.66
N SER A 141 -9.71 -20.77 22.40
CA SER A 141 -9.77 -22.16 21.93
C SER A 141 -10.71 -22.99 22.82
N PRO A 142 -11.08 -24.21 22.41
CA PRO A 142 -11.86 -25.12 23.25
C PRO A 142 -11.20 -25.41 24.61
N GLU A 143 -9.88 -25.34 24.69
CA GLU A 143 -9.07 -25.62 25.89
C GLU A 143 -8.92 -24.40 26.82
N GLY A 144 -9.27 -23.19 26.35
CA GLY A 144 -9.20 -21.95 27.13
C GLY A 144 -8.87 -20.72 26.29
N SER A 145 -8.75 -19.56 26.94
CA SER A 145 -8.26 -18.34 26.30
C SER A 145 -6.83 -18.01 26.72
N PHE A 146 -6.06 -17.46 25.80
CA PHE A 146 -4.72 -16.94 26.09
C PHE A 146 -4.43 -15.66 25.30
N LYS A 147 -3.57 -14.81 25.85
CA LYS A 147 -3.11 -13.60 25.15
C LYS A 147 -2.00 -13.94 24.20
N GLN A 148 -2.08 -13.43 22.98
CA GLN A 148 -1.03 -13.54 21.98
C GLN A 148 -0.56 -12.15 21.58
N LYS A 149 0.76 -12.01 21.45
CA LYS A 149 1.42 -10.81 20.95
C LYS A 149 2.17 -11.18 19.67
N ILE A 150 1.98 -10.39 18.65
CA ILE A 150 2.76 -10.47 17.42
C ILE A 150 3.56 -9.19 17.23
N SER A 151 4.72 -9.29 16.58
CA SER A 151 5.51 -8.11 16.27
C SER A 151 6.29 -8.22 14.98
N TRP A 152 6.42 -7.08 14.29
CA TRP A 152 7.29 -6.92 13.13
C TRP A 152 8.28 -5.79 13.37
N TYR A 153 9.52 -6.00 12.94
CA TYR A 153 10.52 -4.94 12.85
C TYR A 153 11.44 -5.17 11.66
N LEU A 154 12.02 -4.08 11.17
CA LEU A 154 12.97 -4.09 10.06
C LEU A 154 14.39 -4.00 10.62
N GLU A 155 15.29 -4.87 10.18
CA GLU A 155 16.72 -4.74 10.43
C GLU A 155 17.48 -4.93 9.11
N GLY A 156 18.11 -3.86 8.65
CA GLY A 156 18.67 -3.79 7.30
C GLY A 156 17.57 -3.96 6.23
N LYS A 157 17.67 -5.02 5.43
CA LYS A 157 16.70 -5.36 4.38
C LYS A 157 15.77 -6.51 4.78
N LYS A 158 15.90 -7.03 6.00
CA LYS A 158 15.15 -8.20 6.47
C LYS A 158 14.06 -7.75 7.43
N ILE A 159 12.92 -8.40 7.33
CA ILE A 159 11.80 -8.21 8.25
C ILE A 159 11.83 -9.38 9.22
N TYR A 160 11.73 -9.08 10.51
CA TYR A 160 11.62 -10.08 11.55
C TYR A 160 10.20 -10.06 12.08
N PHE A 161 9.58 -11.23 12.11
CA PHE A 161 8.27 -11.47 12.65
C PHE A 161 8.37 -12.41 13.85
N GLN A 162 7.60 -12.12 14.91
CA GLN A 162 7.55 -12.97 16.10
C GLN A 162 6.10 -13.14 16.54
N VAL A 163 5.77 -14.36 16.98
CA VAL A 163 4.54 -14.68 17.71
C VAL A 163 4.94 -15.14 19.10
N MET A 164 4.32 -14.53 20.10
CA MET A 164 4.52 -14.83 21.50
C MET A 164 3.19 -15.08 22.18
N ASN A 165 3.13 -16.12 23.01
CA ASN A 165 1.97 -16.41 23.84
C ASN A 165 2.27 -16.02 25.28
N TYR A 166 1.26 -15.48 25.97
CA TYR A 166 1.36 -15.20 27.39
C TYR A 166 1.23 -16.51 28.17
N MET A 167 2.30 -16.90 28.84
CA MET A 167 2.41 -18.10 29.67
C MET A 167 2.79 -17.69 31.10
N GLU A 168 3.10 -18.67 31.97
CA GLU A 168 3.49 -18.45 33.37
C GLU A 168 4.63 -17.42 33.50
N GLY A 169 4.27 -16.17 33.84
CA GLY A 169 5.22 -15.09 34.10
C GLY A 169 5.51 -14.13 32.93
N GLY A 170 4.93 -14.33 31.74
CA GLY A 170 5.10 -13.35 30.64
C GLY A 170 4.88 -13.89 29.24
N TYR A 171 5.22 -13.06 28.25
CA TYR A 171 5.20 -13.44 26.84
C TYR A 171 6.43 -14.27 26.48
N THR A 172 6.20 -15.49 26.01
CA THR A 172 7.24 -16.41 25.56
C THR A 172 7.11 -16.62 24.04
N PRO A 173 8.21 -16.55 23.28
CA PRO A 173 8.17 -16.76 21.84
C PRO A 173 7.76 -18.20 21.52
N VAL A 174 6.80 -18.33 20.59
CA VAL A 174 6.32 -19.62 20.07
C VAL A 174 6.64 -19.79 18.59
N PHE A 175 6.80 -18.68 17.87
CA PHE A 175 7.22 -18.66 16.47
C PHE A 175 8.06 -17.42 16.19
N GLU A 176 9.11 -17.58 15.40
CA GLU A 176 9.93 -16.50 14.87
C GLU A 176 10.16 -16.75 13.39
N GLU A 177 10.10 -15.69 12.59
CA GLU A 177 10.28 -15.76 11.14
C GLU A 177 11.11 -14.57 10.65
N THR A 178 11.97 -14.84 9.67
CA THR A 178 12.71 -13.84 8.94
C THR A 178 12.22 -13.82 7.50
N ALA A 179 11.68 -12.69 7.07
CA ALA A 179 11.30 -12.40 5.70
C ALA A 179 12.45 -11.66 5.00
N THR A 180 12.99 -12.27 3.94
CA THR A 180 14.00 -11.67 3.07
C THR A 180 13.33 -11.29 1.75
N PRO A 181 13.46 -10.04 1.26
CA PRO A 181 12.90 -9.65 -0.02
C PRO A 181 13.35 -10.62 -1.11
N GLU A 182 12.41 -11.19 -1.85
CA GLU A 182 12.79 -11.91 -3.05
C GLU A 182 13.42 -10.88 -3.99
N ILE A 183 14.69 -11.08 -4.31
CA ILE A 183 15.26 -10.43 -5.48
C ILE A 183 14.50 -11.04 -6.63
N ILE A 184 13.46 -10.35 -7.10
CA ILE A 184 12.93 -10.58 -8.42
C ILE A 184 14.16 -10.37 -9.30
N LYS A 185 14.77 -11.49 -9.74
CA LYS A 185 15.64 -11.47 -10.90
C LYS A 185 14.71 -10.94 -11.95
N SER A 186 14.77 -9.64 -12.20
CA SER A 186 14.15 -9.08 -13.37
C SER A 186 14.71 -9.98 -14.47
N ASN A 187 13.82 -10.75 -15.09
CA ASN A 187 14.09 -11.12 -16.45
C ASN A 187 14.35 -9.76 -17.07
N ILE A 188 15.64 -9.45 -17.29
CA ILE A 188 16.04 -8.30 -18.08
C ILE A 188 15.36 -8.63 -19.39
N ILE A 189 14.14 -8.12 -19.56
CA ILE A 189 13.48 -8.08 -20.84
C ILE A 189 14.45 -7.21 -21.59
N ASN A 190 15.29 -7.86 -22.39
CA ASN A 190 16.20 -7.17 -23.27
C ASN A 190 15.26 -6.37 -24.16
N ILE A 191 15.05 -5.10 -23.82
CA ILE A 191 14.00 -4.26 -24.41
C ILE A 191 14.25 -4.16 -25.93
N GLY A 192 15.51 -4.35 -26.36
CA GLY A 192 15.90 -4.51 -27.76
C GLY A 192 15.21 -5.66 -28.51
N ASN A 193 14.79 -6.74 -27.84
CA ASN A 193 14.15 -7.90 -28.46
C ASN A 193 12.62 -7.93 -28.33
N ALA A 194 12.04 -7.17 -27.39
CA ALA A 194 10.58 -7.05 -27.25
C ALA A 194 9.98 -6.02 -28.25
N ILE A 195 10.78 -5.02 -28.65
CA ILE A 195 10.34 -3.96 -29.58
C ILE A 195 9.99 -4.49 -31.00
N PRO A 196 10.74 -5.42 -31.62
CA PRO A 196 10.42 -5.89 -32.97
C PRO A 196 9.14 -6.74 -33.04
N VAL A 197 8.80 -7.46 -31.97
CA VAL A 197 7.60 -8.32 -31.90
C VAL A 197 6.34 -7.45 -31.81
N PHE A 198 6.38 -6.39 -31.02
CA PHE A 198 5.25 -5.45 -30.88
C PHE A 198 5.06 -4.53 -32.11
N ILE A 199 6.13 -4.22 -32.86
CA ILE A 199 6.03 -3.38 -34.06
C ILE A 199 5.41 -4.14 -35.24
N LYS A 200 5.53 -5.47 -35.29
CA LYS A 200 5.05 -6.27 -36.43
C LYS A 200 3.53 -6.46 -36.46
N GLU A 201 2.85 -6.38 -35.32
CA GLU A 201 1.39 -6.55 -35.23
C GLU A 201 0.57 -5.25 -35.35
N PHE A 202 1.20 -4.07 -35.27
CA PHE A 202 0.51 -2.76 -35.28
C PHE A 202 0.98 -1.84 -36.43
N HIS A 203 1.14 -2.39 -37.63
CA HIS A 203 1.60 -1.64 -38.81
C HIS A 203 0.52 -0.89 -39.60
N ARG A 204 -0.59 -0.49 -38.96
CA ARG A 204 -1.43 0.58 -39.48
C ARG A 204 -1.69 1.63 -38.40
N GLU A 205 -1.09 2.80 -38.64
CA GLU A 205 -1.39 4.09 -38.03
C GLU A 205 -1.01 4.33 -36.56
N VAL A 206 0.27 4.53 -36.26
CA VAL A 206 0.67 5.23 -35.03
C VAL A 206 1.91 6.12 -35.25
N LYS A 207 1.69 7.41 -35.55
CA LYS A 207 2.70 8.48 -35.50
C LYS A 207 3.12 8.86 -34.05
N VAL A 208 2.72 8.08 -33.05
CA VAL A 208 2.76 8.42 -31.62
C VAL A 208 4.04 7.95 -30.90
N SER A 209 4.91 7.16 -31.52
CA SER A 209 5.99 6.49 -30.78
C SER A 209 7.32 7.25 -30.66
N TYR A 210 7.43 8.51 -31.12
CA TYR A 210 8.70 9.24 -31.06
C TYR A 210 8.81 10.18 -29.85
N GLU A 211 7.77 10.98 -29.59
CA GLU A 211 7.77 11.94 -28.46
C GLU A 211 7.68 11.25 -27.09
N ALA A 212 6.79 10.27 -26.91
CA ALA A 212 6.69 9.53 -25.65
C ALA A 212 7.97 8.72 -25.35
N LYS A 213 8.58 8.15 -26.40
CA LYS A 213 9.88 7.48 -26.31
C LYS A 213 10.97 8.49 -25.96
N LYS A 214 11.01 9.65 -26.61
CA LYS A 214 12.00 10.71 -26.35
C LYS A 214 11.89 11.28 -24.93
N LEU A 215 10.67 11.52 -24.43
CA LEU A 215 10.44 11.98 -23.06
C LEU A 215 10.87 10.94 -22.02
N LEU A 216 10.53 9.67 -22.24
CA LEU A 216 10.96 8.58 -21.37
C LEU A 216 12.49 8.40 -21.40
N MET A 217 13.11 8.47 -22.59
CA MET A 217 14.55 8.32 -22.76
C MET A 217 15.34 9.50 -22.21
N ASN A 218 14.85 10.74 -22.35
CA ASN A 218 15.45 11.92 -21.75
C ASN A 218 15.40 11.85 -20.22
N TRP A 219 14.23 11.48 -19.66
CA TRP A 219 14.07 11.30 -18.22
C TRP A 219 15.00 10.21 -17.66
N LEU A 220 15.13 9.08 -18.36
CA LEU A 220 16.07 8.02 -17.97
C LEU A 220 17.54 8.50 -18.04
N SER A 221 17.91 9.30 -19.05
CA SER A 221 19.29 9.82 -19.18
C SER A 221 19.65 10.93 -18.19
N GLU A 222 18.67 11.65 -17.65
CA GLU A 222 18.91 12.71 -16.66
C GLU A 222 19.08 12.13 -15.24
N GLU A 223 18.58 10.92 -14.99
CA GLU A 223 18.47 10.32 -13.65
C GLU A 223 19.24 8.99 -13.48
N THR A 224 19.86 8.46 -14.54
CA THR A 224 20.70 7.25 -14.55
C THR A 224 21.86 7.39 -15.56
N ASP A 225 22.96 6.62 -15.44
CA ASP A 225 24.01 6.51 -16.49
C ASP A 225 23.50 5.68 -17.68
N PHE A 226 22.34 6.06 -18.22
CA PHE A 226 21.76 5.41 -19.38
C PHE A 226 22.54 5.81 -20.63
N ASN A 227 23.17 4.82 -21.28
CA ASN A 227 23.85 5.02 -22.56
C ASN A 227 22.86 4.78 -23.73
N PRO A 228 22.46 5.82 -24.47
CA PRO A 228 21.47 5.69 -25.54
C PRO A 228 21.94 4.89 -26.75
N GLN A 229 23.25 4.62 -26.90
CA GLN A 229 23.78 3.86 -28.04
C GLN A 229 23.68 2.33 -27.87
N ASN A 230 23.53 1.83 -26.65
CA ASN A 230 23.57 0.39 -26.37
C ASN A 230 22.27 -0.17 -25.77
N ASN A 231 21.24 0.67 -25.57
CA ASN A 231 19.94 0.30 -24.99
C ASN A 231 20.06 -0.51 -23.67
N LYS A 232 21.14 -0.28 -22.90
CA LYS A 232 21.35 -0.91 -21.60
C LYS A 232 21.15 0.11 -20.50
N VAL A 233 20.38 -0.28 -19.48
CA VAL A 233 20.31 0.42 -18.19
C VAL A 233 21.17 -0.40 -17.24
N GLU A 234 22.32 0.13 -16.84
CA GLU A 234 23.07 -0.43 -15.72
C GLU A 234 22.52 0.19 -14.44
N ALA A 235 22.07 -0.64 -13.51
CA ALA A 235 21.52 -0.17 -12.24
C ALA A 235 22.67 0.40 -11.40
N ILE A 236 22.67 1.72 -11.21
CA ILE A 236 23.57 2.38 -10.26
C ILE A 236 22.93 2.28 -8.87
N ASP A 237 23.46 1.35 -8.07
CA ASP A 237 23.35 1.19 -6.61
C ASP A 237 22.03 0.79 -5.89
N GLU A 238 22.21 -0.28 -5.11
CA GLU A 238 21.71 -0.71 -3.79
C GLU A 238 20.22 -0.77 -3.38
N TYR A 239 19.23 -0.26 -4.14
CA TYR A 239 17.82 -0.48 -3.79
C TYR A 239 17.00 -1.11 -4.92
N PRO A 240 16.05 -2.03 -4.61
CA PRO A 240 15.17 -2.59 -5.62
C PRO A 240 14.28 -1.48 -6.18
N THR A 241 14.53 -1.10 -7.43
CA THR A 241 13.61 -0.24 -8.17
C THR A 241 12.45 -1.11 -8.62
N HIS A 242 11.30 -1.02 -7.94
CA HIS A 242 10.11 -1.76 -8.33
C HIS A 242 9.41 -1.07 -9.49
N PHE A 243 9.52 -1.64 -10.69
CA PHE A 243 8.72 -1.23 -11.85
C PHE A 243 7.44 -2.07 -11.91
N ASN A 244 6.29 -1.46 -11.61
CA ASN A 244 4.99 -2.07 -11.86
C ASN A 244 4.38 -1.47 -13.13
N LEU A 245 4.49 -2.18 -14.25
CA LEU A 245 3.78 -1.83 -15.48
C LEU A 245 2.41 -2.50 -15.48
N ARG A 246 1.36 -1.74 -15.18
CA ARG A 246 -0.03 -2.22 -15.30
C ARG A 246 -0.64 -1.75 -16.61
N LEU A 247 -0.76 -2.65 -17.58
CA LEU A 247 -1.56 -2.40 -18.78
C LEU A 247 -3.03 -2.68 -18.43
N THR A 248 -3.87 -1.64 -18.47
CA THR A 248 -5.32 -1.83 -18.37
C THR A 248 -5.89 -1.72 -19.76
N THR A 249 -6.33 -2.84 -20.34
CA THR A 249 -7.14 -2.86 -21.56
C THR A 249 -8.61 -3.04 -21.18
N SER A 250 -9.47 -2.08 -21.55
CA SER A 250 -10.91 -2.30 -21.54
C SER A 250 -11.34 -2.74 -22.94
N ILE A 251 -12.03 -3.88 -23.03
CA ILE A 251 -12.72 -4.31 -24.24
C ILE A 251 -14.20 -4.37 -23.90
N ARG A 252 -15.05 -3.73 -24.69
CA ARG A 252 -16.44 -4.20 -24.78
C ARG A 252 -17.03 -4.08 -26.17
N ILE A 253 -17.74 -5.15 -26.50
CA ILE A 253 -18.41 -5.46 -27.76
C ILE A 253 -19.87 -5.06 -27.60
N GLU A 254 -20.29 -4.08 -28.40
CA GLU A 254 -21.64 -3.78 -28.88
C GLU A 254 -21.55 -2.53 -29.79
N GLY A 255 -20.67 -2.61 -30.80
CA GLY A 255 -20.64 -1.68 -31.93
C GLY A 255 -20.04 -0.28 -31.70
N ARG A 256 -19.49 0.06 -30.53
CA ARG A 256 -18.70 1.30 -30.34
C ARG A 256 -17.49 1.08 -29.44
N THR A 257 -16.30 1.38 -29.95
CA THR A 257 -15.03 1.28 -29.22
C THR A 257 -14.60 2.66 -28.74
N SER A 258 -14.55 2.87 -27.43
CA SER A 258 -13.76 3.97 -26.85
C SER A 258 -12.77 3.35 -25.87
N GLY A 259 -11.50 3.31 -26.26
CA GLY A 259 -10.42 2.78 -25.44
C GLY A 259 -9.60 3.92 -24.83
N VAL A 260 -9.26 3.80 -23.55
CA VAL A 260 -8.22 4.62 -22.91
C VAL A 260 -7.03 3.71 -22.73
N LEU A 261 -5.92 4.01 -23.42
CA LEU A 261 -4.64 3.38 -23.13
C LEU A 261 -4.00 4.18 -21.99
N GLY A 262 -3.91 3.55 -20.83
CA GLY A 262 -3.26 4.10 -19.65
C GLY A 262 -2.00 3.31 -19.28
N TYR A 263 -0.92 3.99 -18.97
CA TYR A 263 0.22 3.40 -18.27
C TYR A 263 0.67 4.31 -17.13
N SER A 264 0.95 3.69 -15.99
CA SER A 264 1.50 4.37 -14.82
C SER A 264 2.90 3.85 -14.54
N ILE A 265 3.82 4.76 -14.24
CA ILE A 265 5.18 4.46 -13.81
C ILE A 265 5.35 5.06 -12.42
N TYR A 266 5.87 4.28 -11.47
CA TYR A 266 6.11 4.72 -10.11
C TYR A 266 7.59 4.53 -9.75
N LYS A 267 8.14 5.47 -8.97
CA LYS A 267 9.46 5.41 -8.34
C LYS A 267 9.30 5.85 -6.88
N ILE A 268 9.92 5.14 -5.94
CA ILE A 268 10.06 5.59 -4.55
C ILE A 268 11.47 6.13 -4.40
N SER A 269 11.62 7.37 -3.95
CA SER A 269 12.93 7.98 -3.70
C SER A 269 13.57 7.52 -2.39
N LYS A 270 14.84 7.85 -2.21
CA LYS A 270 15.60 7.59 -0.98
C LYS A 270 14.98 8.21 0.28
N ASP A 271 14.24 9.31 0.15
CA ASP A 271 13.51 9.96 1.26
C ASP A 271 12.05 9.45 1.41
N GLY A 272 11.71 8.33 0.77
CA GLY A 272 10.40 7.67 0.91
C GLY A 272 9.26 8.33 0.16
N LYS A 273 9.54 9.30 -0.73
CA LYS A 273 8.51 9.95 -1.54
C LYS A 273 8.17 9.09 -2.76
N LEU A 274 6.88 8.88 -2.99
CA LEU A 274 6.37 8.22 -4.20
C LEU A 274 6.23 9.25 -5.33
N TYR A 275 6.96 9.04 -6.41
CA TYR A 275 6.82 9.77 -7.67
C TYR A 275 6.09 8.87 -8.66
N GLY A 276 4.94 9.32 -9.15
CA GLY A 276 4.13 8.59 -10.11
C GLY A 276 3.84 9.45 -11.33
N TYR A 277 4.04 8.89 -12.53
CA TYR A 277 3.55 9.47 -13.77
C TYR A 277 2.46 8.57 -14.33
N CYS A 278 1.27 9.14 -14.55
CA CYS A 278 0.16 8.48 -15.21
C CYS A 278 -0.01 9.11 -16.59
N PHE A 279 0.16 8.32 -17.64
CA PHE A 279 -0.13 8.73 -19.00
C PHE A 279 -1.45 8.08 -19.39
N SER A 280 -2.42 8.88 -19.80
CA SER A 280 -3.64 8.39 -20.42
C SER A 280 -3.82 9.06 -21.76
N LYS A 281 -4.15 8.27 -22.78
CA LYS A 281 -4.55 8.80 -24.08
C LYS A 281 -5.94 8.30 -24.44
N TRP A 282 -6.82 9.25 -24.69
CA TRP A 282 -8.11 8.99 -25.29
C TRP A 282 -7.93 8.73 -26.78
N LEU A 283 -8.38 7.56 -27.24
CA LEU A 283 -8.45 7.24 -28.66
C LEU A 283 -9.81 7.74 -29.17
N HIS A 284 -9.81 8.82 -29.96
CA HIS A 284 -10.99 9.24 -30.70
C HIS A 284 -10.99 8.60 -32.09
N GLU A 285 -12.11 8.01 -32.47
CA GLU A 285 -12.35 7.54 -33.84
C GLU A 285 -12.64 8.73 -34.77
N SER A 286 -11.94 8.77 -35.91
CA SER A 286 -12.37 9.52 -37.09
C SER A 286 -13.43 8.73 -37.84
N ARG A 287 -14.63 9.29 -37.98
CA ARG A 287 -15.66 8.71 -38.86
C ARG A 287 -15.21 8.86 -40.31
N HIS A 288 -14.95 7.74 -40.97
CA HIS A 288 -15.04 7.70 -42.43
C HIS A 288 -16.46 7.23 -42.78
N LEU A 289 -17.21 8.14 -43.42
CA LEU A 289 -18.45 7.84 -44.13
C LEU A 289 -18.15 7.05 -45.40
#